data_AF-A0A506PK09-F1
#
_entry.id   AF-A0A506PK09-F1
#
_cell.length_a   1.000
_cell.length_b   1.000
_cell.length_c   1.000
_cell.angle_alpha   90.00
_cell.angle_beta   90.00
_cell.angle_gamma   90.00
#
_symmetry.space_group_name_H-M   'P 1'
#
loop_
_entity.id
_entity.type
_entity.pdbx_description
1 polymer ?
#
loop_
_entity_poly.entity_id
_entity_poly.type
_entity_poly.pdbx_seq_one_letter_code
_entity_poly.pdbx_strand_id
1 'polypeptide(L)'
;METTTPYLNDLKFNIDTWKRELRFHLDEMNNFKEKLDELIARQELDVIELKKLDVFQNRILIEKDAIAKLKHRCKNLLASINNLIITRDLNNTIFDDQQVLREDMRNYIRLHYDLKEEIMDFLLENS
;
A
#
# COMPACT_ATOMS: atom_id res chain seq x y z
N MET A 1 -26.27 0.14 -24.07
CA MET A 1 -25.09 -0.64 -23.63
C MET A 1 -23.75 0.04 -23.98
N GLU A 2 -23.70 1.37 -24.13
CA GLU A 2 -22.46 2.08 -24.50
C GLU A 2 -21.65 2.59 -23.30
N THR A 3 -22.24 2.65 -22.10
CA THR A 3 -21.62 3.22 -20.89
C THR A 3 -20.77 2.23 -20.08
N THR A 4 -20.89 0.93 -20.33
CA THR A 4 -20.20 -0.12 -19.56
C THR A 4 -18.72 -0.21 -19.91
N THR A 5 -18.35 -0.03 -21.18
CA THR A 5 -16.95 -0.12 -21.63
C THR A 5 -16.08 1.05 -21.15
N PRO A 6 -16.53 2.32 -21.23
CA PRO A 6 -15.79 3.45 -20.64
C PRO A 6 -15.54 3.29 -19.14
N TYR A 7 -16.57 2.90 -18.39
CA TYR A 7 -16.45 2.69 -16.94
C TYR A 7 -15.40 1.63 -16.57
N LEU A 8 -15.39 0.49 -17.26
CA LEU A 8 -14.41 -0.57 -17.00
C LEU A 8 -12.97 -0.16 -17.35
N ASN A 9 -12.80 0.70 -18.35
CA ASN A 9 -11.50 1.27 -18.70
C ASN A 9 -11.01 2.23 -17.60
N ASP A 10 -11.88 3.09 -17.08
CA ASP A 10 -11.54 4.00 -15.96
C ASP A 10 -11.21 3.22 -14.69
N LEU A 11 -11.96 2.15 -14.42
CA LEU A 11 -11.67 1.26 -13.29
C LEU A 11 -10.30 0.57 -13.44
N LYS A 12 -9.99 0.06 -14.64
CA LYS A 12 -8.68 -0.52 -14.93
C LYS A 12 -7.56 0.51 -14.73
N PHE A 13 -7.76 1.74 -15.18
CA PHE A 13 -6.82 2.83 -14.96
C PHE A 13 -6.58 3.10 -13.46
N ASN A 14 -7.65 3.15 -12.66
CA ASN A 14 -7.55 3.33 -11.21
C ASN A 14 -6.76 2.21 -10.54
N ILE A 15 -7.02 0.94 -10.91
CA ILE A 15 -6.31 -0.22 -10.37
C ILE A 15 -4.81 -0.18 -10.73
N ASP A 16 -4.47 0.17 -11.97
CA ASP A 16 -3.07 0.29 -12.37
C ASP A 16 -2.37 1.46 -11.67
N THR A 17 -3.09 2.54 -11.36
CA THR A 17 -2.58 3.64 -10.54
C THR A 17 -2.29 3.17 -9.11
N TRP A 18 -3.23 2.50 -8.45
CA TRP A 18 -3.01 1.93 -7.12
C TRP A 18 -1.85 0.94 -7.07
N LYS A 19 -1.69 0.11 -8.11
CA LYS A 19 -0.54 -0.82 -8.19
C LYS A 19 0.81 -0.11 -8.26
N ARG A 20 0.88 1.04 -8.94
CA ARG A 20 2.09 1.87 -9.00
C ARG A 20 2.37 2.52 -7.64
N GLU A 21 1.34 3.08 -7.01
CA GLU A 21 1.41 3.68 -5.69
C GLU A 21 1.85 2.67 -4.62
N LEU A 22 1.24 1.49 -4.57
CA LEU A 22 1.63 0.39 -3.67
C LEU A 22 3.07 -0.11 -3.91
N ARG A 23 3.58 -0.02 -5.15
CA ARG A 23 4.99 -0.33 -5.41
C ARG A 23 5.88 0.76 -4.84
N PHE A 24 5.54 2.01 -5.07
CA PHE A 24 6.27 3.14 -4.52
C PHE A 24 6.32 3.11 -2.99
N HIS A 25 5.20 2.85 -2.30
CA HIS A 25 5.18 2.73 -0.84
C HIS A 25 6.01 1.53 -0.34
N LEU A 26 6.04 0.41 -1.08
CA LEU A 26 6.89 -0.73 -0.74
C LEU A 26 8.37 -0.36 -0.80
N ASP A 27 8.78 0.36 -1.84
CA ASP A 27 10.14 0.83 -2.02
C ASP A 27 10.49 1.85 -0.93
N GLU A 28 9.57 2.75 -0.59
CA GLU A 28 9.72 3.70 0.51
C GLU A 28 9.91 2.99 1.87
N MET A 29 9.12 1.96 2.16
CA MET A 29 9.27 1.14 3.37
C MET A 29 10.60 0.39 3.45
N ASN A 30 11.17 -0.02 2.30
CA ASN A 30 12.51 -0.59 2.27
C ASN A 30 13.56 0.47 2.62
N ASN A 31 13.46 1.67 2.04
CA ASN A 31 14.38 2.77 2.31
C ASN A 31 14.35 3.20 3.78
N PHE A 32 13.16 3.29 4.39
CA PHE A 32 13.04 3.59 5.81
C PHE A 32 13.67 2.52 6.69
N LYS A 33 13.46 1.25 6.35
CA LYS A 33 14.10 0.15 7.08
C LYS A 33 15.63 0.26 7.02
N GLU A 34 16.19 0.45 5.83
CA GLU A 34 17.64 0.63 5.65
C GLU A 34 18.15 1.80 6.47
N LYS A 35 17.41 2.91 6.50
CA LYS A 35 17.83 4.09 7.27
C LYS A 35 17.78 3.88 8.78
N LEU A 36 16.79 3.14 9.27
CA LEU A 36 16.72 2.73 10.68
C LEU A 36 17.84 1.75 11.04
N ASP A 37 18.19 0.83 10.15
CA ASP A 37 19.31 -0.11 10.35
C ASP A 37 20.67 0.64 10.42
N GLU A 38 20.87 1.68 9.60
CA GLU A 38 22.03 2.58 9.71
C GLU A 38 22.10 3.29 11.06
N LEU A 39 20.96 3.75 11.59
CA LEU A 39 20.87 4.44 12.86
C LEU A 39 21.29 3.52 14.03
N ILE A 40 20.83 2.26 14.01
CA ILE A 40 21.26 1.23 14.99
C ILE A 40 22.78 1.04 14.93
N ALA A 41 23.36 0.99 13.73
CA ALA A 41 24.78 0.72 13.55
C ALA A 41 25.69 1.80 14.14
N ARG A 42 25.18 3.03 14.35
CA ARG A 42 25.92 4.12 15.00
C ARG A 42 26.11 3.91 16.51
N GLN A 43 25.30 3.06 17.15
CA GLN A 43 25.36 2.75 18.59
C GLN A 43 25.22 3.96 19.53
N GLU A 44 24.60 5.04 19.06
CA GLU A 44 24.43 6.29 19.82
C GLU A 44 23.05 6.42 20.50
N LEU A 45 22.19 5.41 20.35
CA LEU A 45 20.81 5.45 20.82
C LEU A 45 20.67 4.99 22.27
N ASP A 46 19.80 5.68 23.00
CA ASP A 46 19.39 5.25 24.32
C ASP A 46 18.40 4.08 24.28
N VAL A 47 18.08 3.53 25.46
CA VAL A 47 17.17 2.38 25.59
C VAL A 47 15.75 2.69 25.11
N ILE A 48 15.30 3.94 25.22
CA ILE A 48 13.96 4.37 24.82
C ILE A 48 13.88 4.46 23.29
N GLU A 49 14.88 5.06 22.67
CA GLU A 49 15.03 5.21 21.22
C GLU A 49 15.13 3.86 20.53
N LEU A 50 15.92 2.92 21.09
CA LEU A 50 16.01 1.54 20.60
C LEU A 50 14.65 0.84 20.60
N LYS A 51 13.87 1.02 21.66
CA LYS A 51 12.52 0.43 21.75
C LYS A 51 11.57 1.06 20.72
N LYS A 52 11.65 2.38 20.52
CA LYS A 52 10.83 3.08 19.52
C LYS A 52 11.18 2.60 18.10
N LEU A 53 12.47 2.37 17.84
CA LEU A 53 12.95 1.81 16.59
C LEU A 53 12.42 0.40 16.33
N ASP A 54 12.43 -0.49 17.33
CA ASP A 54 11.85 -1.84 17.20
C ASP A 54 10.36 -1.79 16.84
N VAL A 55 9.62 -0.83 17.41
CA VAL A 55 8.21 -0.60 17.06
C VAL A 55 8.09 -0.19 15.60
N PHE A 56 8.94 0.71 15.10
CA PHE A 56 8.92 1.10 13.69
C PHE A 56 9.28 -0.07 12.76
N GLN A 57 10.30 -0.86 13.07
CA GLN A 57 10.64 -2.04 12.27
C GLN A 57 9.46 -3.02 12.16
N ASN A 58 8.76 -3.26 13.28
CA ASN A 58 7.57 -4.12 13.27
C ASN A 58 6.42 -3.52 12.45
N ARG A 59 6.16 -2.21 12.59
CA ARG A 59 5.13 -1.52 11.79
C ARG A 59 5.43 -1.56 10.30
N ILE A 60 6.70 -1.38 9.90
CA ILE A 60 7.13 -1.53 8.50
C ILE A 60 6.83 -2.94 7.98
N LEU A 61 7.08 -4.00 8.76
CA LEU A 61 6.76 -5.37 8.35
C LEU A 61 5.25 -5.58 8.14
N ILE A 62 4.43 -5.09 9.06
CA ILE A 62 2.96 -5.13 8.95
C ILE A 62 2.51 -4.39 7.69
N GLU A 63 3.11 -3.23 7.43
CA GLU A 63 2.74 -2.44 6.26
C GLU A 63 3.11 -3.15 4.94
N LYS A 64 4.30 -3.76 4.86
CA LYS A 64 4.71 -4.54 3.69
C LYS A 64 3.77 -5.71 3.42
N ASP A 65 3.25 -6.37 4.46
CA ASP A 65 2.22 -7.41 4.32
C ASP A 65 0.88 -6.83 3.83
N ALA A 66 0.43 -5.69 4.36
CA ALA A 66 -0.77 -5.01 3.90
C ALA A 66 -0.66 -4.61 2.41
N ILE A 67 0.49 -4.07 2.00
CA ILE A 67 0.79 -3.75 0.59
C ILE A 67 0.70 -5.00 -0.29
N ALA A 68 1.29 -6.11 0.13
CA ALA A 68 1.26 -7.36 -0.62
C ALA A 68 -0.18 -7.86 -0.84
N LYS A 69 -1.00 -7.83 0.21
CA LYS A 69 -2.42 -8.20 0.16
C LYS A 69 -3.22 -7.29 -0.78
N LEU A 70 -3.02 -5.97 -0.70
CA LEU A 70 -3.69 -5.01 -1.57
C LEU A 70 -3.28 -5.18 -3.04
N LYS A 71 -1.99 -5.41 -3.32
CA LYS A 71 -1.49 -5.71 -4.68
C LYS A 71 -2.12 -6.97 -5.25
N HIS A 72 -2.26 -8.02 -4.43
CA HIS A 72 -2.92 -9.25 -4.85
C HIS A 72 -4.39 -9.01 -5.20
N ARG A 73 -5.12 -8.26 -4.37
CA ARG A 73 -6.52 -7.90 -4.63
C ARG A 73 -6.68 -7.04 -5.89
N CYS A 74 -5.79 -6.08 -6.12
CA CYS A 74 -5.75 -5.32 -7.37
C CYS A 74 -5.57 -6.23 -8.59
N LYS A 75 -4.68 -7.24 -8.51
CA LYS A 75 -4.46 -8.20 -9.59
C LYS A 75 -5.70 -9.04 -9.87
N ASN A 76 -6.38 -9.51 -8.81
CA ASN A 76 -7.61 -10.30 -8.94
C ASN A 76 -8.73 -9.49 -9.57
N LEU A 77 -8.97 -8.26 -9.09
CA LEU A 77 -10.00 -7.39 -9.66
C LEU A 77 -9.73 -7.07 -11.13
N LEU A 78 -8.47 -6.84 -11.50
CA LEU A 78 -8.09 -6.63 -12.90
C LEU A 78 -8.34 -7.87 -13.77
N ALA A 79 -8.06 -9.07 -13.27
CA ALA A 79 -8.37 -10.31 -13.96
C ALA A 79 -9.89 -10.47 -14.16
N SER A 80 -10.69 -10.18 -13.13
CA SER A 80 -12.16 -10.20 -13.20
C SER A 80 -12.70 -9.21 -14.25
N ILE A 81 -12.15 -8.00 -14.31
CA ILE A 81 -12.53 -6.98 -15.31
C ILE A 81 -12.21 -7.46 -16.73
N ASN A 82 -11.01 -8.00 -16.95
CA ASN A 82 -10.62 -8.51 -18.28
C ASN A 82 -11.53 -9.67 -18.71
N ASN A 83 -11.88 -10.57 -17.79
CA ASN A 83 -12.82 -11.66 -18.07
C ASN A 83 -14.22 -11.11 -18.41
N LEU A 84 -14.73 -10.14 -17.67
CA LEU A 84 -16.01 -9.48 -17.94
C LEU A 84 -16.06 -8.84 -19.33
N ILE A 85 -14.97 -8.18 -19.76
CA ILE A 85 -14.87 -7.59 -21.10
C ILE A 85 -14.99 -8.66 -22.19
N ILE A 86 -14.44 -9.86 -21.96
CA ILE A 86 -14.44 -10.98 -22.91
C ILE A 86 -15.78 -11.71 -22.91
N THR A 87 -16.30 -12.07 -21.73
CA THR A 87 -17.49 -12.94 -21.59
C THR A 87 -18.81 -12.17 -21.60
N ARG A 88 -18.78 -10.86 -21.35
CA ARG A 88 -19.96 -9.98 -21.17
C ARG A 88 -20.92 -10.40 -20.05
N ASP A 89 -20.44 -11.23 -19.12
CA ASP A 89 -21.23 -11.73 -17.99
C ASP A 89 -21.14 -10.77 -16.80
N LEU A 90 -22.14 -9.89 -16.66
CA LEU A 90 -22.23 -8.86 -15.62
C LEU A 90 -22.52 -9.50 -14.25
N ASN A 91 -21.47 -10.01 -13.60
CA ASN A 91 -21.56 -10.46 -12.21
C ASN A 91 -21.51 -9.25 -11.26
N ASN A 92 -22.51 -9.13 -10.38
CA ASN A 92 -22.61 -8.06 -9.36
C ASN A 92 -21.41 -8.01 -8.39
N THR A 93 -20.69 -9.12 -8.23
CA THR A 93 -19.57 -9.26 -7.30
C THR A 93 -18.40 -8.32 -7.61
N ILE A 94 -18.19 -7.93 -8.87
CA ILE A 94 -17.10 -7.03 -9.27
C ILE A 94 -17.29 -5.63 -8.68
N PHE A 95 -18.53 -5.16 -8.60
CA PHE A 95 -18.84 -3.83 -8.05
C PHE A 95 -18.63 -3.78 -6.53
N ASP A 96 -19.01 -4.84 -5.82
CA ASP A 96 -18.79 -4.96 -4.38
C ASP A 96 -17.29 -5.05 -4.06
N ASP A 97 -16.55 -5.92 -4.77
CA ASP A 97 -15.09 -6.05 -4.61
C ASP A 97 -14.35 -4.73 -4.87
N GLN A 98 -14.81 -3.97 -5.86
CA GLN A 98 -14.27 -2.65 -6.17
C GLN A 98 -14.51 -1.64 -5.04
N GLN A 99 -15.72 -1.58 -4.49
CA GLN A 99 -16.05 -0.64 -3.40
C GLN A 99 -15.19 -0.92 -2.18
N VAL A 100 -15.09 -2.19 -1.79
CA VAL A 100 -14.28 -2.61 -0.64
C VAL A 100 -12.80 -2.30 -0.89
N LEU A 101 -12.25 -2.64 -2.08
CA LEU A 101 -10.85 -2.33 -2.40
C LEU A 101 -10.55 -0.83 -2.38
N ARG A 102 -11.48 0.00 -2.85
CA ARG A 102 -11.32 1.46 -2.86
C ARG A 102 -11.22 2.01 -1.44
N GLU A 103 -12.08 1.56 -0.54
CA GLU A 103 -12.07 2.01 0.84
C GLU A 103 -10.82 1.52 1.58
N ASP A 104 -10.42 0.27 1.34
CA ASP A 104 -9.19 -0.27 1.92
C ASP A 104 -7.94 0.46 1.42
N MET A 105 -7.87 0.79 0.12
CA MET A 105 -6.79 1.61 -0.44
C MET A 105 -6.74 2.98 0.20
N ARG A 106 -7.89 3.65 0.35
CA ARG A 106 -7.98 4.96 0.99
C ARG A 106 -7.49 4.92 2.44
N ASN A 107 -7.93 3.92 3.20
CA ASN A 107 -7.52 3.80 4.61
C ASN A 107 -6.05 3.44 4.72
N TYR A 108 -5.56 2.54 3.87
CA TYR A 108 -4.14 2.22 3.77
C TYR A 108 -3.28 3.44 3.47
N ILE A 109 -3.63 4.25 2.46
CA ILE A 109 -2.86 5.45 2.09
C ILE A 109 -2.73 6.41 3.28
N ARG A 110 -3.82 6.65 4.02
CA ARG A 110 -3.78 7.50 5.23
C ARG A 110 -2.80 6.96 6.26
N LEU A 111 -2.94 5.68 6.61
CA LEU A 111 -2.08 5.03 7.61
C LEU A 111 -0.61 5.00 7.19
N HIS A 112 -0.33 4.81 5.90
CA HIS A 112 1.02 4.87 5.34
C HIS A 112 1.63 6.26 5.55
N TYR A 113 0.90 7.32 5.21
CA TYR A 113 1.36 8.70 5.42
C TYR A 113 1.62 9.00 6.91
N ASP A 114 0.73 8.56 7.80
CA ASP A 114 0.92 8.77 9.24
C ASP A 114 2.21 8.09 9.74
N LEU A 115 2.45 6.82 9.37
CA LEU A 115 3.68 6.10 9.73
C LEU A 115 4.92 6.74 9.10
N LYS A 116 4.83 7.17 7.85
CA LYS A 116 5.92 7.85 7.15
C LYS A 116 6.38 9.09 7.90
N GLU A 117 5.46 9.98 8.26
CA GLU A 117 5.79 11.21 9.00
C GLU A 117 6.40 10.88 10.36
N GLU A 118 5.83 9.92 11.10
CA GLU A 118 6.38 9.49 12.39
C GLU A 118 7.82 8.96 12.29
N ILE A 119 8.16 8.23 11.23
CA ILE A 119 9.53 7.74 10.99
C ILE A 119 10.44 8.91 10.61
N MET A 120 9.99 9.81 9.72
CA MET A 120 10.79 10.96 9.29
C MET A 120 11.13 11.88 10.46
N ASP A 121 10.17 12.20 11.32
CA ASP A 121 10.39 13.00 12.53
C ASP A 121 11.39 12.32 13.46
N PHE A 122 11.20 11.01 13.71
CA PHE A 122 12.13 10.25 14.55
C PHE A 122 13.56 10.25 13.99
N LEU A 123 13.71 10.08 12.68
CA LEU A 123 15.03 10.12 12.04
C LEU A 123 15.69 11.49 12.20
N LEU A 124 14.95 12.59 12.09
CA LEU A 124 15.49 13.95 12.28
C LEU A 124 15.87 14.23 13.73
N GLU A 125 15.09 13.76 14.69
CA GLU A 125 15.37 13.88 16.13
C GLU A 125 16.65 13.14 16.54
N ASN A 126 17.01 12.08 15.80
CA ASN A 126 18.14 11.18 16.10
C ASN A 126 19.24 11.24 15.03
N SER A 127 19.31 12.32 14.24
CA SER A 127 20.17 12.39 13.05
C SER A 127 21.59 12.87 13.28
#